data_AF-A0A4R4J3X5-F1
#
_entry.id   AF-A0A4R4J3X5-F1
#
_cell.length_a   1.000
_cell.length_b   1.000
_cell.length_c   1.000
_cell.angle_alpha   90.00
_cell.angle_beta   90.00
_cell.angle_gamma   90.00
#
_symmetry.space_group_name_H-M   'P 1'
#
loop_
_entity.id
_entity.type
_entity.pdbx_description
1 polymer ?
#
loop_
_entity_poly.entity_id
_entity_poly.type
_entity_poly.pdbx_seq_one_letter_code
_entity_poly.pdbx_strand_id
1 'polypeptide(L)'
;MYINGMGELSVTIYSAYFHKNGFFIHTDEQEDFWVLLSKEMGYGRFTKLRDDDEFSKTGTLMKLVEMRQDLESVQGRLALSSNVLFRLREGFEVASKRILYPVWGEQTTL
;
A
#
# COMPACT_ATOMS: atom_id res chain seq x y z
N MET A 1 2.82 -0.70 -19.79
CA MET A 1 4.19 -0.20 -19.96
C MET A 1 5.08 -1.17 -19.21
N TYR A 2 5.84 -2.01 -19.90
CA TYR A 2 6.73 -2.98 -19.28
C TYR A 2 8.00 -2.23 -18.86
N ILE A 3 8.31 -2.21 -17.57
CA ILE A 3 9.56 -1.64 -17.06
C ILE A 3 10.61 -2.74 -17.16
N ASN A 4 11.53 -2.61 -18.11
CA ASN A 4 12.60 -3.58 -18.36
C ASN A 4 13.45 -3.78 -17.09
N GLY A 5 13.61 -5.04 -16.65
CA GLY A 5 14.52 -5.43 -15.57
C GLY A 5 13.90 -5.71 -14.21
N MET A 6 12.59 -5.51 -14.04
CA MET A 6 11.87 -5.95 -12.84
C MET A 6 11.21 -7.31 -13.08
N GLY A 7 11.50 -8.29 -12.23
CA GLY A 7 10.77 -9.55 -12.22
C GLY A 7 9.31 -9.29 -11.88
N GLU A 8 8.40 -9.80 -12.71
CA GLU A 8 6.96 -9.75 -12.45
C GLU A 8 6.64 -10.60 -11.22
N LEU A 9 6.05 -9.98 -10.21
CA LEU A 9 5.68 -10.62 -8.96
C LEU A 9 4.17 -10.47 -8.73
N SER A 10 3.51 -11.58 -8.44
CA SER A 10 2.12 -11.60 -7.95
C SER A 10 2.16 -11.59 -6.43
N VAL A 11 1.72 -10.50 -5.81
CA VAL A 11 1.74 -10.35 -4.34
C VAL A 11 0.33 -10.45 -3.79
N THR A 12 0.11 -11.34 -2.81
CA THR A 12 -1.17 -11.38 -2.10
C THR A 12 -1.12 -10.43 -0.92
N ILE A 13 -1.89 -9.35 -0.99
CA ILE A 13 -1.99 -8.37 0.11
C ILE A 13 -3.26 -8.67 0.90
N TYR A 14 -3.11 -9.25 2.09
CA TYR A 14 -4.24 -9.61 2.95
C TYR A 14 -4.87 -8.40 3.63
N SER A 15 -4.05 -7.42 4.02
CA SER A 15 -4.52 -6.16 4.60
C SER A 15 -3.50 -5.04 4.41
N ALA A 16 -3.97 -3.80 4.44
CA ALA A 16 -3.13 -2.60 4.38
C ALA A 16 -3.72 -1.51 5.27
N TYR A 17 -2.90 -0.84 6.08
CA TYR A 17 -3.38 0.17 7.02
C TYR A 17 -2.34 1.25 7.34
N PHE A 18 -2.84 2.46 7.63
CA PHE A 18 -2.04 3.56 8.16
C PHE A 18 -2.02 3.51 9.68
N HIS A 19 -0.83 3.59 10.26
CA HIS A 19 -0.60 3.76 11.68
C HIS A 19 0.23 5.03 11.90
N LYS A 20 0.26 5.57 13.13
CA LYS A 20 1.04 6.78 13.45
C LYS A 20 2.53 6.71 13.08
N ASN A 21 3.06 5.49 12.92
CA ASN A 21 4.48 5.25 12.62
C ASN A 21 4.76 4.84 11.15
N GLY A 22 3.75 4.87 10.27
CA GLY A 22 3.90 4.56 8.85
C GLY A 22 2.72 3.80 8.24
N PHE A 23 2.93 3.33 7.01
CA PHE A 23 1.98 2.52 6.25
C PHE A 23 2.46 1.06 6.23
N PHE A 24 1.55 0.14 6.53
CA PHE A 24 1.87 -1.28 6.75
C PHE A 24 0.97 -2.18 5.91
N ILE A 25 1.52 -3.32 5.52
CA ILE A 25 0.85 -4.32 4.68
C ILE A 25 1.09 -5.71 5.25
N HIS A 26 0.05 -6.53 5.35
CA HIS A 26 0.18 -7.97 5.58
C HIS A 26 0.15 -8.71 4.25
N THR A 27 1.11 -9.59 4.01
CA THR A 27 1.25 -10.33 2.75
C THR A 27 1.90 -11.70 2.96
N ASP A 28 1.89 -12.56 1.94
CA ASP A 28 2.67 -13.80 1.87
C ASP A 28 4.09 -13.58 1.32
N GLU A 29 4.38 -12.41 0.77
CA GLU A 29 5.70 -12.08 0.25
C GLU A 29 6.75 -12.02 1.37
N GLN A 30 7.96 -12.49 1.09
CA GLN A 30 9.06 -12.54 2.06
C GLN A 30 10.15 -11.51 1.77
N GLU A 31 10.26 -11.08 0.52
CA GLU A 31 11.28 -10.14 0.06
C GLU A 31 10.74 -8.73 -0.10
N ASP A 32 11.65 -7.77 -0.26
CA ASP A 32 11.29 -6.39 -0.54
C ASP A 32 10.66 -6.27 -1.93
N PHE A 33 9.58 -5.49 -2.03
CA PHE A 33 8.90 -5.26 -3.29
C PHE A 33 8.37 -3.83 -3.40
N TRP A 34 8.15 -3.41 -4.64
CA TRP A 34 7.53 -2.13 -4.97
C TRP A 34 6.06 -2.32 -5.33
N VAL A 35 5.24 -1.37 -4.90
CA VAL A 35 3.80 -1.29 -5.24
C VAL A 35 3.52 0.09 -5.81
N LEU A 36 2.82 0.18 -6.94
CA LEU A 36 2.27 1.45 -7.40
C LEU A 36 1.13 1.86 -6.46
N LEU A 37 1.32 2.93 -5.68
CA LEU A 37 0.31 3.42 -4.73
C LEU A 37 -0.77 4.22 -5.46
N SER A 38 -0.36 5.16 -6.30
CA SER A 38 -1.23 5.91 -7.21
C SER A 38 -0.39 6.57 -8.31
N LYS A 39 -1.04 7.09 -9.35
CA LYS A 39 -0.34 7.86 -10.40
C LYS A 39 0.28 9.16 -9.87
N GLU A 40 -0.28 9.74 -8.82
CA GLU A 40 0.17 11.01 -8.24
C GLU A 40 1.27 10.82 -7.20
N MET A 41 1.18 9.73 -6.42
CA MET A 41 2.16 9.40 -5.38
C MET A 41 3.34 8.59 -5.91
N GLY A 42 3.13 7.85 -7.00
CA GLY A 42 4.11 6.91 -7.54
C GLY A 42 4.15 5.60 -6.76
N TYR A 43 5.36 5.04 -6.67
CA TYR A 43 5.63 3.72 -6.14
C TYR A 43 6.14 3.78 -4.71
N GLY A 44 5.73 2.81 -3.89
CA GLY A 44 6.22 2.59 -2.54
C GLY A 44 7.00 1.30 -2.42
N ARG A 45 8.18 1.32 -1.80
CA ARG A 45 8.93 0.11 -1.44
C ARG A 45 8.53 -0.37 -0.06
N PHE A 46 8.19 -1.64 0.01
CA PHE A 46 7.86 -2.34 1.24
C PHE A 46 9.00 -3.25 1.63
N THR A 47 9.38 -3.19 2.91
CA THR A 47 10.41 -4.03 3.50
C THR A 47 9.81 -4.83 4.66
N LYS A 48 10.26 -6.07 4.78
CA LYS A 48 9.82 -6.98 5.84
C LYS A 48 10.19 -6.41 7.20
N LEU A 49 9.18 -6.27 8.06
CA LEU A 49 9.37 -5.90 9.46
C LEU A 49 9.50 -7.14 10.34
N ARG A 50 8.60 -8.12 10.15
CA ARG A 50 8.59 -9.41 10.87
C ARG A 50 7.69 -10.42 10.17
N ASP A 51 7.83 -11.69 10.55
CA ASP A 51 6.82 -12.71 10.25
C ASP A 51 5.50 -12.39 10.97
N ASP A 52 4.38 -12.76 10.33
CA ASP A 52 3.04 -12.54 10.84
C ASP A 52 2.08 -13.63 10.37
N ASP A 53 1.55 -14.41 11.32
CA ASP A 53 0.71 -15.57 11.04
C ASP A 53 -0.80 -15.29 11.10
N GLU A 54 -1.22 -14.03 11.27
CA GLU A 54 -2.64 -13.67 11.41
C GLU A 54 -3.48 -14.14 10.20
N PHE A 55 -2.95 -14.02 8.98
CA PHE A 55 -3.67 -14.32 7.74
C PHE A 55 -3.19 -15.59 7.02
N SER A 56 -1.92 -15.98 7.23
CA SER A 56 -1.28 -17.13 6.59
C SER A 56 -0.12 -17.62 7.45
N LYS A 57 0.15 -18.94 7.48
CA LYS A 57 1.29 -19.51 8.23
C LYS A 57 2.66 -18.99 7.78
N THR A 58 2.73 -18.45 6.57
CA THR A 58 3.94 -17.86 5.99
C THR A 58 3.75 -16.36 5.77
N GLY A 59 2.82 -15.71 6.47
CA GLY A 59 2.58 -14.29 6.30
C GLY A 59 3.70 -13.44 6.89
N THR A 60 3.76 -12.19 6.45
CA THR A 60 4.69 -11.17 6.90
C THR A 60 3.98 -9.84 7.08
N LEU A 61 4.47 -9.07 8.04
CA LEU A 61 4.16 -7.65 8.18
C LEU A 61 5.27 -6.85 7.49
N MET A 62 4.87 -6.08 6.49
CA MET A 62 5.73 -5.22 5.68
C MET A 62 5.47 -3.75 6.00
N LYS A 63 6.51 -2.92 5.93
CA LYS A 63 6.41 -1.46 6.14
C LYS A 63 6.85 -0.71 4.89
N LEU A 64 6.13 0.34 4.53
CA LEU A 64 6.57 1.32 3.54
C LEU A 64 7.82 2.06 4.07
N VAL A 65 8.94 1.94 3.35
CA VAL A 65 10.22 2.56 3.73
C VAL A 65 10.70 3.62 2.75
N GLU A 66 10.15 3.65 1.53
CA GLU A 66 10.60 4.55 0.48
C GLU A 66 9.47 4.83 -0.52
N MET A 67 9.42 6.04 -1.06
CA MET A 67 8.50 6.42 -2.16
C MET A 67 9.27 7.07 -3.31
N ARG A 68 8.85 6.79 -4.55
CA ARG A 68 9.41 7.37 -5.77
C ARG A 68 8.30 7.66 -6.79
N GLN A 69 8.42 8.75 -7.54
CA GLN A 69 7.49 9.09 -8.63
C GLN A 69 7.62 8.11 -9.81
N ASP A 70 8.83 7.64 -10.08
CA ASP A 70 9.22 6.80 -11.20
C ASP A 70 10.13 5.64 -10.76
N LEU A 71 10.11 4.56 -11.53
CA LEU A 71 10.92 3.35 -11.31
C LEU A 71 12.03 3.16 -12.35
N GLU A 72 12.28 4.14 -13.23
CA GLU A 72 13.17 4.02 -14.39
C GLU A 72 14.62 3.57 -14.06
N SER A 73 15.03 3.61 -12.79
CA SER A 73 16.37 3.24 -12.33
C SER A 73 16.44 2.08 -11.33
N VAL A 74 15.32 1.41 -11.01
CA VAL A 74 15.29 0.47 -9.87
C VAL A 74 15.43 -0.99 -10.29
N GLN A 75 16.44 -1.66 -9.72
CA GLN A 75 16.49 -3.11 -9.63
C GLN A 75 15.59 -3.55 -8.46
N GLY A 76 14.56 -4.37 -8.71
CA GLY A 76 13.65 -4.84 -7.65
C GLY A 76 12.46 -5.63 -8.19
N ARG A 77 11.64 -6.18 -7.28
CA ARG A 77 10.39 -6.86 -7.61
C ARG A 77 9.23 -5.87 -7.63
N LEU A 78 8.38 -5.95 -8.64
CA LEU A 78 7.20 -5.09 -8.79
C LEU A 78 5.93 -5.94 -8.64
N ALA A 79 5.09 -5.57 -7.68
CA ALA A 79 3.76 -6.16 -7.53
C ALA A 79 2.84 -5.61 -8.63
N LEU A 80 2.49 -6.44 -9.62
CA LEU A 80 1.61 -6.04 -10.73
C LEU A 80 0.13 -6.25 -10.45
N SER A 81 -0.19 -7.10 -9.48
CA SER A 81 -1.54 -7.32 -8.98
C SER A 81 -1.51 -7.36 -7.47
N SER A 82 -2.48 -6.71 -6.84
CA SER A 82 -2.72 -6.82 -5.41
C SER A 82 -4.15 -7.25 -5.20
N ASN A 83 -4.33 -8.46 -4.67
CA ASN A 83 -5.64 -8.92 -4.20
C ASN A 83 -5.92 -8.30 -2.84
N VAL A 84 -6.07 -6.96 -2.80
CA VAL A 84 -6.35 -6.24 -1.54
C VAL A 84 -7.77 -6.57 -1.10
N LEU A 85 -7.89 -7.60 -0.26
CA LEU A 85 -9.08 -7.79 0.54
C LEU A 85 -9.06 -6.74 1.65
N PHE A 86 -9.46 -5.50 1.34
CA PHE A 86 -9.84 -4.57 2.38
C PHE A 86 -10.88 -5.30 3.22
N ARG A 87 -10.55 -5.66 4.47
CA ARG A 87 -11.56 -6.15 5.38
C ARG A 87 -12.65 -5.08 5.39
N LEU A 88 -13.85 -5.49 4.96
CA LEU A 88 -14.92 -4.57 4.58
C LEU A 88 -15.20 -3.58 5.72
N ARG A 89 -15.09 -4.04 6.97
CA ARG A 89 -15.31 -3.26 8.18
C ARG A 89 -14.23 -2.20 8.40
N GLU A 90 -12.95 -2.55 8.41
CA GLU A 90 -11.86 -1.58 8.59
C GLU A 90 -11.77 -0.59 7.41
N GLY A 91 -12.01 -1.06 6.18
CA GLY A 91 -12.12 -0.20 5.00
C GLY A 91 -13.27 0.80 5.12
N PHE A 92 -14.44 0.34 5.61
CA PHE A 92 -15.61 1.19 5.84
C PHE A 92 -15.39 2.17 7.00
N GLU A 93 -14.72 1.79 8.09
CA GLU A 93 -14.39 2.70 9.20
C GLU A 93 -13.44 3.84 8.78
N VAL A 94 -12.46 3.55 7.92
CA VAL A 94 -11.56 4.59 7.39
C VAL A 94 -12.26 5.47 6.36
N ALA A 95 -13.07 4.89 5.45
CA ALA A 95 -13.83 5.66 4.46
C ALA A 95 -14.93 6.54 5.09
N SER A 96 -15.66 6.01 6.08
CA SER A 96 -16.70 6.75 6.80
C SER A 96 -16.16 7.93 7.62
N LYS A 97 -14.93 7.84 8.14
CA LYS A 97 -14.25 8.97 8.80
C LYS A 97 -13.80 10.07 7.82
N ARG A 98 -13.66 9.76 6.52
CA ARG A 98 -13.30 10.73 5.47
C ARG A 98 -14.52 11.36 4.78
N ILE A 99 -15.66 10.69 4.76
CA ILE A 99 -16.91 11.18 4.11
C ILE A 99 -17.72 12.12 5.04
N LEU A 100 -17.36 12.24 6.33
CA LEU A 100 -18.13 13.04 7.31
C LEU A 100 -17.65 14.48 7.56
N TYR A 101 -16.78 15.04 6.71
CA TYR A 101 -16.67 16.50 6.63
C TYR A 101 -17.36 16.98 5.36
N PRO A 102 -18.64 17.41 5.42
CA PRO A 102 -19.07 18.37 4.45
C PRO A 102 -18.32 19.68 4.77
N VAL A 103 -17.52 20.16 3.81
CA VAL A 103 -16.99 21.53 3.87
C VAL A 103 -18.18 22.46 3.71
N TRP A 104 -18.86 22.77 4.82
CA TRP A 104 -19.76 23.90 4.91
C TRP A 104 -19.00 25.05 5.54
N GLY A 105 -18.80 26.10 4.76
CA GLY A 105 -18.57 27.44 5.26
C GLY A 105 -17.19 28.00 4.97
N GLU A 106 -17.03 28.60 3.79
CA GLU A 106 -16.60 30.00 3.76
C GLU A 106 -17.64 30.80 2.99
N GLN A 107 -18.39 31.63 3.72
CA GLN A 107 -19.05 32.79 3.16
C GLN A 107 -17.95 33.80 2.81
N THR A 108 -17.93 34.29 1.58
CA THR A 108 -17.36 35.59 1.29
C THR A 108 -18.34 36.37 0.43
N THR A 109 -19.03 37.29 1.09
CA THR A 109 -19.73 38.41 0.48
C THR A 109 -18.71 39.33 -0.18
N LEU A 110 -18.96 39.72 -1.42
CA LEU A 110 -18.97 41.11 -1.92
C LEU A 110 -19.64 41.12 -3.31
#